data_AF-A0A838F7M8-F1
#
_entry.id   AF-A0A838F7M8-F1
#
_cell.length_a   1.000
_cell.length_b   1.000
_cell.length_c   1.000
_cell.angle_alpha   90.00
_cell.angle_beta   90.00
_cell.angle_gamma   90.00
#
_symmetry.space_group_name_H-M   'P 1'
#
loop_
_entity.id
_entity.type
_entity.pdbx_description
1 polymer ?
#
loop_
_entity_poly.entity_id
_entity_poly.type
_entity_poly.pdbx_seq_one_letter_code
_entity_poly.pdbx_strand_id
1 'polypeptide(L)'
;MKKTFSKLMLSLALVAGCFYSCNNKGGGGTQAYNEKSKPATSYDNNLALAWVDMLCDEVRFQRVGPPPAARAMGYLGVAMYQSIVPGIPDGHSLVGQLNGLDKLPEADKNLEYDWPTVMNNCAYLVCDEGLARFMGPNTVTLVQLRDKMNHMCDSIVGNADVSTRSKKYGEDLGNAIIEYMKTDLFDYTRENNIYESPSRAGDPAHPELWEP
;
A
#
# COMPACT_ATOMS: atom_id res chain seq x y z
N MET A 1 -47.26 -9.21 -34.81
CA MET A 1 -46.05 -8.48 -35.27
C MET A 1 -45.58 -7.36 -34.33
N LYS A 2 -46.43 -6.45 -33.82
CA LYS A 2 -45.98 -5.34 -32.95
C LYS A 2 -45.35 -5.78 -31.60
N LYS A 3 -45.87 -6.84 -30.96
CA LYS A 3 -45.37 -7.33 -29.66
C LYS A 3 -44.02 -8.07 -29.75
N THR A 4 -43.73 -8.74 -30.86
CA THR A 4 -42.44 -9.39 -31.10
C THR A 4 -41.35 -8.39 -31.46
N PHE A 5 -41.69 -7.33 -32.20
CA PHE A 5 -40.76 -6.23 -32.51
C PHE A 5 -40.36 -5.43 -31.26
N SER A 6 -41.30 -5.20 -30.33
CA SER A 6 -41.04 -4.54 -29.05
C SER A 6 -40.13 -5.38 -28.11
N LYS A 7 -40.29 -6.71 -28.09
CA LYS A 7 -39.40 -7.60 -27.33
C LYS A 7 -37.99 -7.69 -27.94
N LEU A 8 -37.87 -7.60 -29.27
CA LEU A 8 -36.59 -7.59 -29.98
C LEU A 8 -35.82 -6.26 -29.75
N MET A 9 -36.51 -5.13 -29.74
CA MET A 9 -35.92 -3.83 -29.40
C MET A 9 -35.47 -3.74 -27.94
N LEU A 10 -36.23 -4.33 -27.00
CA LEU A 10 -35.87 -4.35 -25.58
C LEU A 10 -34.66 -5.26 -25.28
N SER A 11 -34.51 -6.37 -26.02
CA SER A 11 -33.35 -7.25 -25.90
C SER A 11 -32.09 -6.64 -26.53
N LEU A 12 -32.22 -5.90 -27.64
CA LEU A 12 -31.11 -5.16 -28.23
C LEU A 12 -30.62 -4.00 -27.33
N ALA A 13 -31.53 -3.33 -26.63
CA ALA A 13 -31.19 -2.28 -25.67
C ALA A 13 -30.48 -2.81 -24.40
N LEU A 14 -30.85 -4.00 -23.91
CA LEU A 14 -30.17 -4.63 -22.78
C LEU A 14 -28.75 -5.10 -23.14
N VAL A 15 -28.56 -5.64 -24.35
CA VAL A 15 -27.24 -6.06 -24.85
C VAL A 15 -26.34 -4.84 -25.10
N ALA A 16 -26.86 -3.74 -25.63
CA ALA A 16 -26.10 -2.49 -25.79
C ALA A 16 -25.71 -1.86 -24.44
N GLY A 17 -26.54 -2.00 -23.40
CA GLY A 17 -26.23 -1.56 -22.04
C GLY A 17 -25.08 -2.33 -21.39
N CYS A 18 -24.94 -3.63 -21.67
CA CYS A 18 -23.81 -4.43 -21.20
C CYS A 18 -22.47 -4.01 -21.81
N PHE A 19 -22.44 -3.53 -23.05
CA PHE A 19 -21.21 -3.02 -23.67
C PHE A 19 -20.80 -1.62 -23.17
N TYR A 20 -21.75 -0.79 -22.74
CA TYR A 20 -21.44 0.52 -22.15
C TYR A 20 -21.04 0.46 -20.67
N SER A 21 -21.43 -0.60 -19.96
CA SER A 21 -21.02 -0.82 -18.56
C SER A 21 -19.57 -1.29 -18.41
N CYS A 22 -18.90 -1.64 -19.52
CA CYS A 22 -17.47 -1.92 -19.57
C CYS A 22 -16.65 -0.73 -20.09
N ASN A 23 -17.10 0.50 -19.85
CA ASN A 23 -16.18 1.62 -19.85
C ASN A 23 -15.72 1.80 -18.40
N ASN A 24 -14.59 1.17 -18.04
CA ASN A 24 -13.93 1.30 -16.75
C ASN A 24 -13.42 2.74 -16.59
N LYS A 25 -14.33 3.69 -16.44
CA LYS A 25 -14.06 4.99 -15.85
C LYS A 25 -14.10 4.83 -14.34
N GLY A 26 -13.31 3.87 -13.82
CA GLY A 26 -12.94 3.89 -12.43
C GLY A 26 -12.17 5.19 -12.23
N GLY A 27 -12.76 6.15 -11.54
CA GLY A 27 -12.14 7.43 -11.19
C GLY A 27 -11.02 7.30 -10.16
N GLY A 28 -10.21 6.24 -10.23
CA GLY A 28 -8.94 6.15 -9.53
C GLY A 28 -7.89 6.88 -10.36
N GLY A 29 -6.98 7.61 -9.70
CA GLY A 29 -5.95 8.39 -10.38
C GLY A 29 -5.21 7.52 -11.40
N THR A 30 -5.36 7.83 -12.70
CA THR A 30 -4.58 7.16 -13.74
C THR A 30 -3.14 7.62 -13.60
N GLN A 31 -2.31 6.83 -12.92
CA GLN A 31 -0.88 7.06 -12.92
C GLN A 31 -0.33 6.64 -14.28
N ALA A 32 0.36 7.54 -14.96
CA ALA A 32 0.89 7.25 -16.28
C ALA A 32 1.98 6.18 -16.20
N TYR A 33 1.88 5.15 -17.04
CA TYR A 33 2.93 4.15 -17.21
C TYR A 33 4.24 4.83 -17.66
N ASN A 34 5.35 4.45 -17.02
CA ASN A 34 6.67 4.97 -17.35
C ASN A 34 7.35 4.03 -18.36
N GLU A 35 7.38 4.48 -19.63
CA GLU A 35 7.98 3.75 -20.74
C GLU A 35 9.52 3.77 -20.76
N LYS A 36 10.16 4.62 -19.94
CA LYS A 36 11.63 4.72 -19.86
C LYS A 36 12.23 3.63 -18.98
N SER A 37 11.50 3.21 -17.96
CA SER A 37 11.91 2.14 -17.06
C SER A 37 11.54 0.77 -17.63
N LYS A 38 12.20 -0.28 -17.14
CA LYS A 38 11.75 -1.66 -17.40
C LYS A 38 10.37 -1.88 -16.75
N PRO A 39 9.49 -2.71 -17.34
CA PRO A 39 8.21 -3.04 -16.71
C PRO A 39 8.44 -3.77 -15.39
N ALA A 40 7.56 -3.56 -14.42
CA ALA A 40 7.58 -4.22 -13.11
C ALA A 40 7.59 -5.75 -13.22
N THR A 41 6.95 -6.30 -14.25
CA THR A 41 6.92 -7.75 -14.55
C THR A 41 8.28 -8.33 -14.95
N SER A 42 9.29 -7.50 -15.23
CA SER A 42 10.64 -7.96 -15.53
C SER A 42 11.49 -8.23 -14.28
N TYR A 43 10.99 -7.87 -13.10
CA TYR A 43 11.67 -8.06 -11.82
C TYR A 43 11.10 -9.26 -11.07
N ASP A 44 11.92 -9.90 -10.23
CA ASP A 44 11.44 -10.91 -9.30
C ASP A 44 10.71 -10.28 -8.09
N ASN A 45 10.02 -11.12 -7.32
CA ASN A 45 9.27 -10.70 -6.14
C ASN A 45 10.02 -10.90 -4.81
N ASN A 46 11.29 -11.32 -4.84
CA ASN A 46 12.03 -11.68 -3.61
C ASN A 46 12.19 -10.48 -2.68
N LEU A 47 12.40 -9.27 -3.23
CA LEU A 47 12.51 -8.06 -2.43
C LEU A 47 11.20 -7.73 -1.72
N ALA A 48 10.05 -7.88 -2.40
CA ALA A 48 8.74 -7.68 -1.79
C ALA A 48 8.47 -8.72 -0.69
N LEU A 49 8.77 -10.00 -0.96
CA LEU A 49 8.63 -11.06 0.03
C LEU A 49 9.51 -10.82 1.26
N ALA A 50 10.74 -10.34 1.07
CA ALA A 50 11.64 -10.03 2.18
C ALA A 50 11.09 -8.94 3.12
N TRP A 51 10.39 -7.92 2.59
CA TRP A 51 9.73 -6.91 3.42
C TRP A 51 8.50 -7.46 4.16
N VAL A 52 7.72 -8.34 3.51
CA VAL A 52 6.58 -9.01 4.16
C VAL A 52 7.07 -9.93 5.29
N ASP A 53 8.10 -10.72 5.04
CA ASP A 53 8.70 -11.62 6.04
C ASP A 53 9.28 -10.82 7.22
N MET A 54 10.01 -9.74 6.93
CA MET A 54 10.56 -8.84 7.95
C MET A 54 9.46 -8.25 8.83
N LEU A 55 8.38 -7.73 8.23
CA LEU A 55 7.25 -7.20 9.00
C LEU A 55 6.62 -8.30 9.87
N CYS A 56 6.42 -9.51 9.32
CA CYS A 56 5.84 -10.62 10.07
C CYS A 56 6.73 -11.05 11.25
N ASP A 57 8.05 -11.06 11.06
CA ASP A 57 9.01 -11.41 12.10
C ASP A 57 9.04 -10.35 13.22
N GLU A 58 9.01 -9.06 12.89
CA GLU A 58 8.95 -7.99 13.88
C GLU A 58 7.61 -7.98 14.62
N VAL A 59 6.48 -8.19 13.92
CA VAL A 59 5.17 -8.36 14.56
C VAL A 59 5.20 -9.49 15.59
N ARG A 60 5.82 -10.62 15.24
CA ARG A 60 5.98 -11.78 16.14
C ARG A 60 6.90 -11.46 17.31
N PHE A 61 8.06 -10.88 17.05
CA PHE A 61 9.09 -10.62 18.04
C PHE A 61 8.65 -9.57 19.07
N GLN A 62 8.04 -8.48 18.60
CA GLN A 62 7.52 -7.39 19.45
C GLN A 62 6.16 -7.70 20.07
N ARG A 63 5.56 -8.86 19.75
CA ARG A 63 4.23 -9.29 20.20
C ARG A 63 3.14 -8.25 19.90
N VAL A 64 3.20 -7.69 18.69
CA VAL A 64 2.23 -6.69 18.24
C VAL A 64 0.85 -7.33 18.16
N GLY A 65 -0.15 -6.70 18.79
CA GLY A 65 -1.52 -7.20 18.78
C GLY A 65 -2.13 -7.24 17.36
N PRO A 66 -3.19 -8.05 17.13
CA PRO A 66 -3.71 -8.26 15.78
C PRO A 66 -4.15 -6.98 15.04
N PRO A 67 -4.87 -6.01 15.65
CA PRO A 67 -5.30 -4.82 14.92
C PRO A 67 -4.15 -3.87 14.51
N PRO A 68 -3.19 -3.52 15.40
CA PRO A 68 -1.99 -2.77 14.96
C PRO A 68 -1.14 -3.51 13.93
N ALA A 69 -1.02 -4.83 14.02
CA ALA A 69 -0.30 -5.63 13.02
C ALA A 69 -0.97 -5.55 11.64
N ALA A 70 -2.30 -5.70 11.59
CA ALA A 70 -3.07 -5.56 10.35
C ALA A 70 -2.92 -4.15 9.74
N ARG A 71 -2.88 -3.11 10.58
CA ARG A 71 -2.61 -1.72 10.15
C ARG A 71 -1.24 -1.61 9.48
N ALA A 72 -0.18 -2.09 10.13
CA ALA A 72 1.18 -2.03 9.57
C ALA A 72 1.28 -2.80 8.24
N MET A 73 0.67 -3.99 8.15
CA MET A 73 0.58 -4.77 6.91
C MET A 73 -0.16 -4.03 5.79
N GLY A 74 -1.27 -3.36 6.13
CA GLY A 74 -2.05 -2.57 5.19
C GLY A 74 -1.23 -1.44 4.56
N TYR A 75 -0.58 -0.61 5.37
CA TYR A 75 0.24 0.48 4.85
C TYR A 75 1.49 -0.02 4.12
N LEU A 76 2.13 -1.10 4.57
CA LEU A 76 3.23 -1.72 3.82
C LEU A 76 2.78 -2.16 2.42
N GLY A 77 1.59 -2.76 2.31
CA GLY A 77 0.98 -3.12 1.03
C GLY A 77 0.76 -1.92 0.12
N VAL A 78 0.21 -0.82 0.66
CA VAL A 78 0.03 0.45 -0.08
C VAL A 78 1.37 1.00 -0.56
N ALA A 79 2.37 1.04 0.30
CA ALA A 79 3.72 1.51 0.00
C ALA A 79 4.37 0.72 -1.13
N MET A 80 4.35 -0.61 -1.02
CA MET A 80 4.94 -1.47 -2.04
C MET A 80 4.21 -1.33 -3.38
N TYR A 81 2.88 -1.33 -3.37
CA TYR A 81 2.09 -1.22 -4.60
C TYR A 81 2.30 0.13 -5.30
N GLN A 82 2.17 1.25 -4.58
CA GLN A 82 2.32 2.59 -5.15
C GLN A 82 3.74 2.87 -5.65
N SER A 83 4.74 2.19 -5.08
CA SER A 83 6.14 2.28 -5.54
C SER A 83 6.36 1.70 -6.93
N ILE A 84 5.61 0.65 -7.29
CA ILE A 84 5.82 -0.10 -8.53
C ILE A 84 4.73 0.12 -9.58
N VAL A 85 3.56 0.66 -9.20
CA VAL A 85 2.43 0.90 -10.11
C VAL A 85 2.79 1.69 -11.38
N PRO A 86 3.69 2.72 -11.38
CA PRO A 86 4.10 3.35 -12.64
C PRO A 86 4.86 2.42 -13.59
N GLY A 87 5.39 1.29 -13.10
CA GLY A 87 6.01 0.23 -13.90
C GLY A 87 5.06 -0.89 -14.31
N ILE A 88 3.79 -0.88 -13.88
CA ILE A 88 2.82 -1.91 -14.23
C ILE A 88 2.01 -1.43 -15.45
N PRO A 89 2.06 -2.14 -16.60
CA PRO A 89 1.17 -1.86 -17.72
C PRO A 89 -0.29 -1.92 -17.28
N ASP A 90 -1.07 -0.88 -17.61
CA ASP A 90 -2.46 -0.70 -17.15
C ASP A 90 -2.63 -0.71 -15.61
N GLY A 91 -1.56 -0.38 -14.87
CA GLY A 91 -1.59 -0.21 -13.42
C GLY A 91 -2.51 0.95 -13.00
N HIS A 92 -3.29 0.73 -11.94
CA HIS A 92 -4.24 1.73 -11.42
C HIS A 92 -3.80 2.20 -10.05
N SER A 93 -3.55 3.50 -9.89
CA SER A 93 -3.12 4.05 -8.59
C SER A 93 -4.21 3.86 -7.53
N LEU A 94 -3.81 3.60 -6.29
CA LEU A 94 -4.73 3.59 -5.14
C LEU A 94 -5.21 4.98 -4.73
N VAL A 95 -4.61 6.04 -5.29
CA VAL A 95 -5.05 7.42 -5.10
C VAL A 95 -6.50 7.59 -5.57
N GLY A 96 -7.35 8.13 -4.70
CA GLY A 96 -8.79 8.27 -4.91
C GLY A 96 -9.60 6.99 -4.71
N GLN A 97 -8.95 5.85 -4.41
CA GLN A 97 -9.63 4.59 -4.10
C GLN A 97 -9.69 4.31 -2.59
N LEU A 98 -8.63 4.69 -1.87
CA LEU A 98 -8.58 4.58 -0.41
C LEU A 98 -9.09 5.87 0.24
N ASN A 99 -9.83 5.73 1.34
CA ASN A 99 -10.40 6.86 2.08
C ASN A 99 -9.30 7.84 2.51
N GLY A 100 -9.37 9.08 2.04
CA GLY A 100 -8.42 10.16 2.37
C GLY A 100 -7.07 10.09 1.65
N LEU A 101 -6.85 9.11 0.77
CA LEU A 101 -5.64 9.07 -0.07
C LEU A 101 -5.87 9.85 -1.36
N ASP A 102 -5.78 11.17 -1.27
CA ASP A 102 -6.17 12.06 -2.38
C ASP A 102 -5.01 12.40 -3.34
N LYS A 103 -3.76 12.32 -2.87
CA LYS A 103 -2.56 12.65 -3.67
C LYS A 103 -1.32 11.95 -3.15
N LEU A 104 -0.41 11.62 -4.06
CA LEU A 104 0.94 11.14 -3.78
C LEU A 104 1.93 11.76 -4.78
N PRO A 105 3.24 11.82 -4.46
CA PRO A 105 4.27 12.16 -5.43
C PRO A 105 4.23 11.18 -6.62
N GLU A 106 4.43 11.71 -7.83
CA GLU A 106 4.49 10.91 -9.06
C GLU A 106 5.92 10.85 -9.59
N ALA A 107 6.31 9.71 -10.16
CA ALA A 107 7.57 9.58 -10.89
C ALA A 107 7.55 10.43 -12.16
N ASP A 108 8.69 11.04 -12.53
CA ASP A 108 8.81 11.71 -13.82
C ASP A 108 8.81 10.67 -14.95
N LYS A 109 7.75 10.66 -15.76
CA LYS A 109 7.59 9.72 -16.88
C LYS A 109 8.70 9.79 -17.94
N ASN A 110 9.47 10.88 -17.98
CA ASN A 110 10.55 11.07 -18.95
C ASN A 110 11.90 10.55 -18.45
N LEU A 111 11.96 10.10 -17.19
CA LEU A 111 13.17 9.62 -16.54
C LEU A 111 13.05 8.13 -16.22
N GLU A 112 14.19 7.44 -16.27
CA GLU A 112 14.29 6.02 -15.94
C GLU A 112 14.38 5.80 -14.43
N TYR A 113 13.71 4.77 -13.92
CA TYR A 113 13.70 4.37 -12.53
C TYR A 113 13.94 2.87 -12.40
N ASP A 114 14.48 2.46 -11.26
CA ASP A 114 14.52 1.08 -10.83
C ASP A 114 13.45 0.83 -9.76
N TRP A 115 12.36 0.16 -10.16
CA TRP A 115 11.21 -0.06 -9.27
C TRP A 115 11.53 -0.84 -7.98
N PRO A 116 12.40 -1.87 -7.98
CA PRO A 116 12.86 -2.49 -6.75
C PRO A 116 13.53 -1.52 -5.79
N THR A 117 14.38 -0.61 -6.29
CA THR A 117 15.00 0.44 -5.49
C THR A 117 13.96 1.39 -4.90
N VAL A 118 12.99 1.85 -5.71
CA VAL A 118 11.89 2.71 -5.23
C VAL A 118 11.13 2.00 -4.11
N MET A 119 10.69 0.76 -4.35
CA MET A 119 9.93 -0.04 -3.40
C MET A 119 10.69 -0.28 -2.11
N ASN A 120 11.98 -0.59 -2.17
CA ASN A 120 12.79 -0.86 -0.99
C ASN A 120 12.87 0.33 -0.03
N ASN A 121 13.08 1.54 -0.56
CA ASN A 121 13.20 2.73 0.27
C ASN A 121 11.84 3.21 0.79
N CYS A 122 10.78 3.07 0.00
CA CYS A 122 9.42 3.35 0.44
C CYS A 122 8.95 2.38 1.53
N ALA A 123 9.16 1.07 1.31
CA ALA A 123 8.80 0.01 2.26
C ALA A 123 9.52 0.15 3.59
N TYR A 124 10.82 0.48 3.58
CA TYR A 124 11.58 0.77 4.80
C TYR A 124 10.90 1.84 5.66
N LEU A 125 10.66 3.02 5.10
CA LEU A 125 10.09 4.14 5.84
C LEU A 125 8.72 3.79 6.44
N VAL A 126 7.85 3.21 5.62
CA VAL A 126 6.48 2.90 6.03
C VAL A 126 6.44 1.75 7.04
N CYS A 127 7.32 0.75 6.92
CA CYS A 127 7.43 -0.34 7.89
C CYS A 127 7.98 0.16 9.23
N ASP A 128 9.05 0.97 9.20
CA ASP A 128 9.68 1.51 10.41
C ASP A 128 8.70 2.42 11.18
N GLU A 129 8.01 3.33 10.50
CA GLU A 129 6.97 4.16 11.13
C GLU A 129 5.79 3.33 11.61
N GLY A 130 5.31 2.38 10.80
CA GLY A 130 4.16 1.54 11.11
C GLY A 130 4.32 0.70 12.38
N LEU A 131 5.56 0.40 12.76
CA LEU A 131 5.92 -0.33 13.98
C LEU A 131 6.64 0.51 15.04
N ALA A 132 6.94 1.78 14.80
CA ALA A 132 7.76 2.63 15.67
C ALA A 132 7.28 2.67 17.13
N ARG A 133 5.96 2.54 17.36
CA ARG A 133 5.39 2.50 18.73
C ARG A 133 5.80 1.25 19.53
N PHE A 134 6.18 0.16 18.86
CA PHE A 134 6.53 -1.11 19.48
C PHE A 134 8.04 -1.33 19.59
N MET A 135 8.81 -0.87 18.59
CA MET A 135 10.25 -1.13 18.48
C MET A 135 11.13 0.12 18.52
N GLY A 136 10.54 1.31 18.48
CA GLY A 136 11.25 2.57 18.25
C GLY A 136 11.55 2.82 16.76
N PRO A 137 11.86 4.07 16.38
CA PRO A 137 12.22 4.41 15.00
C PRO A 137 13.65 3.99 14.67
N ASN A 138 13.95 3.89 13.37
CA ASN A 138 15.24 3.50 12.81
C ASN A 138 15.75 2.16 13.34
N THR A 139 14.88 1.14 13.34
CA THR A 139 15.27 -0.17 13.85
C THR A 139 16.38 -0.76 13.00
N VAL A 140 17.44 -1.23 13.68
CA VAL A 140 18.65 -1.78 13.06
C VAL A 140 18.35 -2.89 12.05
N THR A 141 17.44 -3.81 12.35
CA THR A 141 17.06 -4.92 11.45
C THR A 141 16.45 -4.42 10.14
N LEU A 142 15.56 -3.42 10.21
CA LEU A 142 14.93 -2.78 9.05
C LEU A 142 15.95 -2.00 8.22
N VAL A 143 16.84 -1.25 8.89
CA VAL A 143 17.95 -0.51 8.25
C VAL A 143 18.87 -1.47 7.49
N GLN A 144 19.25 -2.58 8.12
CA GLN A 144 20.12 -3.59 7.51
C GLN A 144 19.47 -4.24 6.29
N LEU A 145 18.17 -4.53 6.33
CA LEU A 145 17.45 -5.04 5.16
C LEU A 145 17.44 -4.03 4.03
N ARG A 146 17.08 -2.77 4.31
CA ARG A 146 17.09 -1.68 3.33
C ARG A 146 18.46 -1.56 2.68
N ASP A 147 19.53 -1.48 3.46
CA ASP A 147 20.88 -1.27 2.96
C ASP A 147 21.40 -2.45 2.15
N LYS A 148 21.11 -3.68 2.60
CA LYS A 148 21.41 -4.90 1.84
C LYS A 148 20.71 -4.90 0.48
N MET A 149 19.42 -4.58 0.44
CA MET A 149 18.62 -4.54 -0.79
C MET A 149 19.08 -3.42 -1.72
N ASN A 150 19.35 -2.22 -1.19
CA ASN A 150 19.92 -1.11 -1.96
C ASN A 150 21.26 -1.49 -2.60
N HIS A 151 22.14 -2.17 -1.87
CA HIS A 151 23.42 -2.61 -2.41
C HIS A 151 23.27 -3.62 -3.57
N MET A 152 22.32 -4.55 -3.47
CA MET A 152 22.01 -5.48 -4.56
C MET A 152 21.43 -4.75 -5.77
N CYS A 153 20.46 -3.85 -5.56
CA CYS A 153 19.86 -3.05 -6.62
C CYS A 153 20.90 -2.17 -7.33
N ASP A 154 21.76 -1.47 -6.59
CA ASP A 154 22.81 -0.64 -7.17
C ASP A 154 23.75 -1.45 -8.09
N SER A 155 24.06 -2.69 -7.69
CA SER A 155 24.89 -3.61 -8.49
C SER A 155 24.21 -4.06 -9.79
N ILE A 156 22.87 -4.21 -9.77
CA ILE A 156 22.08 -4.63 -10.94
C ILE A 156 21.82 -3.46 -11.88
N VAL A 157 21.49 -2.28 -11.33
CA VAL A 157 21.17 -1.07 -12.10
C VAL A 157 22.40 -0.57 -12.85
N GLY A 158 23.58 -0.56 -12.20
CA GLY A 158 24.84 -0.16 -12.82
C GLY A 158 24.89 1.32 -13.28
N ASN A 159 23.90 2.14 -12.89
CA ASN A 159 23.76 3.54 -13.23
C ASN A 159 23.43 4.35 -11.97
N ALA A 160 24.40 5.17 -11.53
CA ALA A 160 24.30 5.93 -10.29
C ALA A 160 23.16 6.96 -10.28
N ASP A 161 22.86 7.57 -11.44
CA ASP A 161 21.78 8.56 -11.55
C ASP A 161 20.40 7.90 -11.39
N VAL A 162 20.21 6.72 -12.02
CA VAL A 162 18.98 5.93 -11.88
C VAL A 162 18.82 5.45 -10.44
N SER A 163 19.87 4.90 -9.82
CA SER A 163 19.87 4.49 -8.42
C SER A 163 19.50 5.65 -7.49
N THR A 164 20.16 6.80 -7.63
CA THR A 164 19.97 7.97 -6.75
C THR A 164 18.56 8.52 -6.86
N ARG A 165 18.07 8.69 -8.10
CA ARG A 165 16.71 9.15 -8.37
C ARG A 165 15.66 8.17 -7.85
N SER A 166 15.90 6.87 -7.97
CA SER A 166 14.98 5.83 -7.51
C SER A 166 14.88 5.79 -5.99
N LYS A 167 16.01 5.89 -5.28
CA LYS A 167 16.03 6.02 -3.82
C LYS A 167 15.26 7.25 -3.36
N LYS A 168 15.56 8.41 -3.95
CA LYS A 168 14.88 9.68 -3.62
C LYS A 168 13.38 9.62 -3.84
N TYR A 169 12.93 9.06 -4.96
CA TYR A 169 11.50 8.92 -5.23
C TYR A 169 10.83 7.95 -4.25
N GLY A 170 11.48 6.82 -3.92
CA GLY A 170 10.98 5.89 -2.89
C GLY A 170 10.87 6.55 -1.51
N GLU A 171 11.84 7.38 -1.13
CA GLU A 171 11.81 8.16 0.11
C GLU A 171 10.68 9.19 0.12
N ASP A 172 10.51 9.95 -0.97
CA ASP A 172 9.44 10.95 -1.10
C ASP A 172 8.06 10.29 -1.01
N LEU A 173 7.88 9.15 -1.68
CA LEU A 173 6.65 8.40 -1.64
C LEU A 173 6.39 7.81 -0.25
N GLY A 174 7.41 7.24 0.39
CA GLY A 174 7.31 6.69 1.75
C GLY A 174 6.91 7.77 2.76
N ASN A 175 7.55 8.93 2.72
CA ASN A 175 7.18 10.07 3.56
C ASN A 175 5.74 10.54 3.32
N ALA A 176 5.29 10.62 2.07
CA ALA A 176 3.90 10.99 1.76
C ALA A 176 2.88 9.96 2.30
N ILE A 177 3.22 8.67 2.25
CA ILE A 177 2.38 7.60 2.80
C ILE A 177 2.38 7.62 4.34
N ILE A 178 3.50 7.97 4.98
CA ILE A 178 3.55 8.21 6.43
C ILE A 178 2.63 9.38 6.82
N GLU A 179 2.64 10.48 6.06
CA GLU A 179 1.75 11.60 6.33
C GLU A 179 0.28 11.20 6.16
N TYR A 180 -0.05 10.38 5.17
CA TYR A 180 -1.37 9.77 5.05
C TYR A 180 -1.69 8.86 6.24
N MET A 181 -0.75 8.00 6.66
CA MET A 181 -0.89 7.08 7.78
C MET A 181 -1.27 7.80 9.09
N LYS A 182 -0.70 8.98 9.35
CA LYS A 182 -0.98 9.77 10.56
C LYS A 182 -2.42 10.31 10.63
N THR A 183 -3.18 10.26 9.53
CA THR A 183 -4.56 10.77 9.49
C THR A 183 -5.61 9.75 9.95
N ASP A 184 -5.24 8.50 10.21
CA ASP A 184 -6.19 7.40 10.47
C ASP A 184 -6.64 7.25 11.94
N LEU A 185 -6.36 8.25 12.78
CA LEU A 185 -6.71 8.31 14.20
C LEU A 185 -6.08 7.21 15.08
N PHE A 186 -5.09 6.47 14.56
CA PHE A 186 -4.40 5.44 15.34
C PHE A 186 -3.78 6.01 16.61
N ASP A 187 -2.98 7.07 16.54
CA ASP A 187 -2.33 7.64 17.72
C ASP A 187 -3.34 8.30 18.68
N TYR A 188 -4.32 9.01 18.12
CA TYR A 188 -5.40 9.62 18.90
C TYR A 188 -6.09 8.61 19.82
N THR A 189 -6.43 7.42 19.30
CA THR A 189 -7.10 6.38 20.09
C THR A 189 -6.22 5.75 21.18
N ARG A 190 -4.90 5.88 21.13
CA ARG A 190 -3.99 5.39 22.19
C ARG A 190 -3.72 6.44 23.27
N GLU A 191 -3.79 7.71 22.90
CA GLU A 191 -3.45 8.82 23.80
C GLU A 191 -4.67 9.47 24.44
N ASN A 192 -5.83 9.42 23.78
CA ASN A 192 -7.01 10.21 24.17
C ASN A 192 -8.30 9.38 24.33
N ASN A 193 -8.31 8.10 23.96
CA ASN A 193 -9.50 7.25 24.01
C ASN A 193 -9.16 5.84 24.49
N ILE A 194 -8.67 5.73 25.74
CA ILE A 194 -8.43 4.42 26.37
C ILE A 194 -9.78 3.75 26.55
N TYR A 195 -10.09 2.82 25.63
CA TYR A 195 -11.33 2.06 25.69
C TYR A 195 -11.31 1.13 26.89
N GLU A 196 -12.25 1.33 27.81
CA GLU A 196 -12.57 0.36 28.85
C GLU A 196 -13.68 -0.56 28.32
N SER A 197 -13.38 -1.85 28.19
CA SER A 197 -14.38 -2.82 27.77
C SER A 197 -15.49 -2.91 28.82
N PRO A 198 -16.78 -2.86 28.44
CA PRO A 198 -17.88 -3.18 29.33
C PRO A 198 -17.69 -4.61 29.84
N SER A 199 -17.15 -4.73 31.05
CA SER A 199 -16.90 -6.01 31.69
C SER A 199 -18.07 -6.34 32.61
N ARG A 200 -18.46 -7.61 32.63
CA ARG A 200 -19.37 -8.12 33.66
C ARG A 200 -18.79 -7.92 35.07
N ALA A 201 -17.46 -7.90 35.22
CA ALA A 201 -16.77 -7.74 36.49
C ALA A 201 -17.28 -8.68 37.61
N GLY A 202 -17.78 -9.87 37.23
CA GLY A 202 -18.40 -10.82 38.15
C GLY A 202 -19.84 -10.50 38.56
N ASP A 203 -20.49 -9.48 37.99
CA ASP A 203 -21.90 -9.16 38.22
C ASP A 203 -22.82 -10.21 37.56
N PRO A 204 -23.51 -11.05 38.35
CA PRO A 204 -24.38 -12.07 37.80
C PRO A 204 -25.63 -11.51 37.11
N ALA A 205 -25.98 -10.24 37.32
CA ALA A 205 -27.13 -9.58 36.70
C ALA A 205 -26.94 -9.26 35.21
N HIS A 206 -25.69 -9.26 34.73
CA HIS A 206 -25.34 -8.90 33.36
C HIS A 206 -24.54 -10.00 32.63
N PRO A 207 -25.09 -11.23 32.48
CA PRO A 207 -24.40 -12.34 31.81
C PRO A 207 -24.14 -12.10 30.32
N GLU A 208 -24.78 -11.11 29.71
CA GLU A 208 -24.57 -10.68 28.33
C GLU A 208 -23.28 -9.87 28.12
N LEU A 209 -22.69 -9.34 29.19
CA LEU A 209 -21.45 -8.56 29.11
C LEU A 209 -20.23 -9.47 29.03
N TRP A 210 -19.20 -8.97 28.36
CA TRP A 210 -17.94 -9.70 28.17
C TRP A 210 -17.21 -9.90 29.52
N GLU A 211 -16.56 -11.05 29.69
CA GLU A 211 -15.63 -11.34 30.80
C GLU A 211 -14.24 -11.63 30.23
N PRO A 212 -13.16 -11.04 30.80
CA PRO A 212 -11.78 -11.37 30.48
C PRO A 212 -11.39 -12.82 30.79
#